data_AF-A0AAD7AHP9-F1
#
_entry.id   AF-A0AAD7AHP9-F1
#
_cell.length_a   1.000
_cell.length_b   1.000
_cell.length_c   1.000
_cell.angle_alpha   90.00
_cell.angle_beta   90.00
_cell.angle_gamma   90.00
#
_symmetry.space_group_name_H-M   'P 1'
#
loop_
_entity.id
_entity.type
_entity.pdbx_description
1 polymer ?
#
loop_
_entity_poly.entity_id
_entity_poly.type
_entity_poly.pdbx_seq_one_letter_code
_entity_poly.pdbx_strand_id
1 'polypeptide(L)'
;MSQRRKSKNPEVQKVAQDIQEIVEGLDPAVANRWFHYKPNARSSKQQENYSPLPSPEKILQKRKADTVKSEPIDLSLDSDNWNCAAASSSHTAKKTKRSASPDADDLEAVEMSFCVYIETPPPPILSTRKANTKPLPTKTTTLGPFECMSSFTFPEFLDIIATTCQTNTANLPLPSLQWRFDRPNNSKPKPVTNTTGFKVMVKALIDRRKDYIFSIFMVPPSFVKVELPWKESGDEGPKVPLNFEYGIDDLHGGGSVLSISEQLIRTCFPFDILL
;
A
#
# COMPACT_ATOMS: atom_id res chain seq x y z
N MET A 1 -42.71 23.82 26.43
CA MET A 1 -43.18 23.59 25.04
C MET A 1 -42.14 24.15 24.09
N SER A 2 -41.32 23.30 23.46
CA SER A 2 -40.20 23.73 22.61
C SER A 2 -40.64 23.72 21.15
N GLN A 3 -40.80 24.89 20.54
CA GLN A 3 -41.20 25.01 19.14
C GLN A 3 -40.03 24.67 18.21
N ARG A 4 -40.13 23.51 17.57
CA ARG A 4 -39.17 22.99 16.60
C ARG A 4 -39.23 23.84 15.33
N ARG A 5 -38.19 24.66 15.08
CA ARG A 5 -38.07 25.47 13.86
C ARG A 5 -37.99 24.57 12.64
N LYS A 6 -39.01 24.59 11.79
CA LYS A 6 -39.01 23.89 10.49
C LYS A 6 -38.00 24.55 9.57
N SER A 7 -37.06 23.75 9.06
CA SER A 7 -36.11 24.17 8.02
C SER A 7 -36.87 24.55 6.74
N LYS A 8 -36.59 25.76 6.20
CA LYS A 8 -37.13 26.26 4.93
C LYS A 8 -36.33 25.81 3.70
N ASN A 9 -35.29 24.98 3.88
CA ASN A 9 -34.50 24.52 2.76
C ASN A 9 -35.24 23.36 2.05
N PRO A 10 -35.65 23.52 0.77
CA PRO A 10 -36.41 22.51 0.03
C PRO A 10 -35.64 21.20 -0.16
N GLU A 11 -34.31 21.25 -0.20
CA GLU A 11 -33.46 20.07 -0.35
C GLU A 11 -33.47 19.22 0.93
N VAL A 12 -33.51 19.86 2.10
CA VAL A 12 -33.64 19.18 3.40
C VAL A 12 -35.03 18.57 3.57
N GLN A 13 -36.07 19.18 2.98
CA GLN A 13 -37.42 18.63 3.00
C GLN A 13 -37.54 17.39 2.11
N LYS A 14 -36.89 17.39 0.94
CA LYS A 14 -36.85 16.23 0.05
C LYS A 14 -36.14 15.05 0.70
N VAL A 15 -34.95 15.27 1.29
CA VAL A 15 -34.23 14.21 2.02
C VAL A 15 -35.05 13.66 3.19
N ALA A 16 -35.81 14.51 3.90
CA ALA A 16 -36.68 14.04 4.98
C ALA A 16 -37.86 13.18 4.48
N GLN A 17 -38.42 13.51 3.30
CA GLN A 17 -39.47 12.69 2.66
C GLN A 17 -38.92 11.34 2.18
N ASP A 18 -37.76 11.34 1.50
CA ASP A 18 -37.14 10.11 1.01
C ASP A 18 -36.80 9.15 2.17
N ILE A 19 -36.36 9.69 3.32
CA ILE A 19 -36.11 8.89 4.53
C ILE A 19 -37.41 8.31 5.12
N GLN A 20 -38.52 9.06 5.10
CA GLN A 20 -39.80 8.54 5.59
C GLN A 20 -40.32 7.39 4.71
N GLU A 21 -40.20 7.50 3.39
CA GLU A 21 -40.63 6.46 2.45
C GLU A 21 -39.82 5.15 2.65
N ILE A 22 -38.51 5.26 2.86
CA ILE A 22 -37.64 4.11 3.16
C ILE A 22 -38.03 3.45 4.49
N VAL A 23 -38.40 4.24 5.50
CA VAL A 23 -38.80 3.72 6.83
C VAL A 23 -40.16 3.03 6.78
N GLU A 24 -41.10 3.52 5.98
CA GLU A 24 -42.44 2.91 5.83
C GLU A 24 -42.42 1.61 5.02
N GLY A 25 -41.43 1.40 4.15
CA GLY A 25 -41.24 0.15 3.41
C GLY A 25 -40.50 -0.97 4.17
N LEU A 26 -39.97 -0.70 5.35
CA LEU A 26 -39.22 -1.68 6.14
C LEU A 26 -40.19 -2.52 7.01
N ASP A 27 -39.99 -3.85 6.99
CA ASP A 27 -40.70 -4.78 7.85
C ASP A 27 -40.58 -4.32 9.33
N PRO A 28 -41.71 -4.16 10.06
CA PRO A 28 -41.69 -3.70 11.45
C PRO A 28 -40.82 -4.57 12.37
N ALA A 29 -40.56 -5.83 12.02
CA ALA A 29 -39.63 -6.69 12.75
C ALA A 29 -38.16 -6.22 12.63
N VAL A 30 -37.77 -5.64 11.49
CA VAL A 30 -36.43 -5.11 11.24
C VAL A 30 -36.25 -3.74 11.91
N ALA A 31 -37.27 -2.89 11.87
CA ALA A 31 -37.25 -1.57 12.52
C ALA A 31 -37.05 -1.69 14.05
N ASN A 32 -37.72 -2.65 14.70
CA ASN A 32 -37.59 -2.88 16.14
C ASN A 32 -36.20 -3.41 16.57
N ARG A 33 -35.45 -4.06 15.67
CA ARG A 33 -34.08 -4.53 15.97
C ARG A 33 -33.08 -3.38 16.16
N TRP A 34 -33.31 -2.24 15.50
CA TRP A 34 -32.44 -1.06 15.59
C TRP A 34 -32.67 -0.24 16.86
N PHE A 35 -33.92 -0.11 17.33
CA PHE A 35 -34.23 0.65 18.54
C PHE A 35 -33.80 -0.03 19.85
N HIS A 36 -33.51 -1.33 19.82
CA HIS A 36 -33.06 -2.09 21.00
C HIS A 36 -31.55 -2.36 21.04
N TYR A 37 -30.75 -1.76 20.14
CA TYR A 37 -29.30 -1.87 20.21
C TYR A 37 -28.75 -1.10 21.42
N LYS A 38 -28.56 -1.81 22.54
CA LYS A 38 -27.77 -1.30 23.65
C LYS A 38 -26.28 -1.53 23.32
N PRO A 39 -25.47 -0.48 23.09
CA PRO A 39 -24.04 -0.67 22.90
C PRO A 39 -23.47 -1.37 24.13
N ASN A 40 -22.81 -2.51 23.89
CA ASN A 40 -22.22 -3.32 24.94
C ASN A 40 -21.09 -2.51 25.60
N ALA A 41 -21.31 -2.02 26.82
CA ALA A 41 -20.41 -1.15 27.58
C ALA A 41 -19.07 -1.80 28.00
N ARG A 42 -18.67 -2.90 27.37
CA ARG A 42 -17.47 -3.68 27.71
C ARG A 42 -16.19 -3.32 26.95
N SER A 43 -16.22 -2.43 25.95
CA SER A 43 -14.99 -2.10 25.19
C SER A 43 -14.24 -0.84 25.66
N SER A 44 -14.70 -0.14 26.70
CA SER A 44 -14.11 1.13 27.15
C SER A 44 -13.07 1.01 28.28
N LYS A 45 -12.66 -0.20 28.68
CA LYS A 45 -11.70 -0.42 29.78
C LYS A 45 -10.24 -0.73 29.37
N GLN A 46 -9.84 -0.53 28.12
CA GLN A 46 -8.44 -0.77 27.69
C GLN A 46 -7.62 0.51 27.39
N GLN A 47 -8.11 1.69 27.76
CA GLN A 47 -7.41 2.96 27.50
C GLN A 47 -7.03 3.75 28.76
N GLU A 48 -6.65 3.11 29.86
CA GLU A 48 -5.96 3.79 30.97
C GLU A 48 -4.89 2.89 31.57
N ASN A 49 -3.75 2.79 30.87
CA ASN A 49 -2.48 2.38 31.48
C ASN A 49 -1.30 2.83 30.60
N TYR A 50 -1.23 4.14 30.33
CA TYR A 50 0.02 4.77 29.91
C TYR A 50 0.73 5.29 31.16
N SER A 51 1.73 4.54 31.62
CA SER A 51 2.72 5.05 32.57
C SER A 51 3.52 6.17 31.88
N PRO A 52 3.74 7.32 32.53
CA PRO A 52 4.58 8.38 31.99
C PRO A 52 6.01 7.87 31.77
N LEU A 53 6.55 8.05 30.55
CA LEU A 53 7.97 7.83 30.26
C LEU A 53 8.82 8.75 31.15
N PRO A 54 9.90 8.24 31.78
CA PRO A 54 10.79 9.08 32.55
C PRO A 54 11.56 10.05 31.65
N SER A 55 11.57 11.33 32.06
CA SER A 55 12.32 12.43 31.44
C SER A 55 13.82 12.09 31.31
N PRO A 56 14.49 12.45 30.19
CA PRO A 56 15.87 12.07 29.89
C PRO A 56 16.97 12.74 30.76
N GLU A 57 16.63 13.56 31.76
CA GLU A 57 17.61 14.36 32.51
C GLU A 57 18.24 13.67 33.75
N LYS A 58 18.05 12.36 33.97
CA LYS A 58 18.64 11.63 35.12
C LYS A 58 19.51 10.41 34.77
N ILE A 59 20.13 10.37 33.59
CA ILE A 59 21.07 9.29 33.17
C ILE A 59 22.53 9.74 33.28
N LEU A 60 22.88 10.61 34.24
CA LEU A 60 24.26 11.03 34.45
C LEU A 60 24.63 11.23 35.92
N GLN A 61 24.39 10.23 36.79
CA GLN A 61 24.95 10.29 38.16
C GLN A 61 25.08 8.94 38.91
N LYS A 62 25.04 7.79 38.23
CA LYS A 62 25.31 6.48 38.86
C LYS A 62 26.33 5.65 38.09
N ARG A 63 27.55 6.19 37.99
CA ARG A 63 28.77 5.49 37.58
C ARG A 63 29.92 5.91 38.48
N LYS A 64 29.85 5.61 39.78
CA LYS A 64 31.00 5.55 40.72
C LYS A 64 30.63 4.59 41.85
N ALA A 65 31.61 3.83 42.33
CA ALA A 65 31.54 2.71 43.29
C ALA A 65 31.21 1.35 42.64
N ASP A 66 32.24 0.71 42.07
CA ASP A 66 32.71 -0.63 42.47
C ASP A 66 33.74 -1.12 41.44
N THR A 67 34.98 -0.70 41.67
CA THR A 67 36.19 -1.26 41.04
C THR A 67 36.94 -2.03 42.12
N VAL A 68 37.55 -3.14 41.69
CA VAL A 68 38.63 -3.93 42.33
C VAL A 68 38.18 -5.17 43.12
N LYS A 69 38.14 -6.31 42.42
CA LYS A 69 39.09 -7.40 42.72
C LYS A 69 39.31 -8.27 41.47
N SER A 70 40.53 -8.20 40.96
CA SER A 70 41.07 -8.99 39.84
C SER A 70 41.62 -10.33 40.34
N GLU A 71 41.37 -11.40 39.59
CA GLU A 71 42.29 -12.54 39.44
C GLU A 71 42.35 -12.95 37.95
N PRO A 72 43.53 -13.34 37.43
CA PRO A 72 43.72 -13.73 36.04
C PRO A 72 43.54 -15.23 35.86
N ILE A 73 42.74 -15.66 34.87
CA ILE A 73 42.72 -17.03 34.40
C ILE A 73 43.16 -17.03 32.94
N ASP A 74 44.41 -17.42 32.74
CA ASP A 74 44.95 -17.99 31.51
C ASP A 74 44.38 -19.40 31.36
N LEU A 75 43.75 -19.72 30.22
CA LEU A 75 43.77 -21.05 29.63
C LEU A 75 43.38 -20.93 28.15
N SER A 76 44.40 -20.94 27.30
CA SER A 76 44.31 -21.55 25.97
C SER A 76 43.95 -23.04 26.11
N LEU A 77 43.14 -23.56 25.19
CA LEU A 77 43.21 -24.93 24.67
C LEU A 77 42.14 -25.16 23.59
N ASP A 78 42.63 -25.50 22.39
CA ASP A 78 41.95 -26.27 21.35
C ASP A 78 41.11 -27.42 21.94
N SER A 79 39.95 -27.73 21.35
CA SER A 79 39.74 -29.04 20.72
C SER A 79 38.36 -29.14 20.07
N ASP A 80 38.38 -29.62 18.84
CA ASP A 80 37.27 -30.07 18.02
C ASP A 80 36.41 -31.17 18.67
N ASN A 81 35.32 -31.49 17.96
CA ASN A 81 34.62 -32.78 17.94
C ASN A 81 33.29 -32.85 18.70
N TRP A 82 32.22 -32.38 18.05
CA TRP A 82 30.84 -32.71 18.42
C TRP A 82 30.36 -33.92 17.60
N ASN A 83 30.68 -35.12 18.08
CA ASN A 83 29.92 -36.31 17.76
C ASN A 83 29.66 -37.10 19.05
N CYS A 84 28.43 -37.05 19.55
CA CYS A 84 27.96 -37.93 20.62
C CYS A 84 26.60 -38.51 20.23
N ALA A 85 26.68 -39.71 19.67
CA ALA A 85 25.57 -40.64 19.59
C ALA A 85 25.23 -41.19 20.98
N ALA A 86 23.93 -41.47 21.15
CA ALA A 86 23.33 -42.47 22.03
C ALA A 86 23.66 -42.44 23.54
N ALA A 87 22.70 -41.96 24.34
CA ALA A 87 22.30 -42.64 25.57
C ALA A 87 20.82 -42.37 25.85
N SER A 88 20.08 -43.46 25.99
CA SER A 88 18.66 -43.54 26.33
C SER A 88 18.38 -43.00 27.73
N SER A 89 17.34 -42.17 27.88
CA SER A 89 16.57 -42.11 29.12
C SER A 89 15.11 -41.85 28.81
N SER A 90 14.29 -42.78 29.29
CA SER A 90 12.86 -42.88 29.14
C SER A 90 12.12 -41.80 29.92
N HIS A 91 11.46 -40.88 29.21
CA HIS A 91 10.32 -40.14 29.74
C HIS A 91 9.15 -40.18 28.76
N THR A 92 7.98 -40.36 29.34
CA THR A 92 6.70 -40.74 28.76
C THR A 92 6.24 -39.80 27.64
N ALA A 93 6.22 -40.34 26.43
CA ALA A 93 5.74 -39.69 25.22
C ALA A 93 4.23 -39.44 25.29
N LYS A 94 3.82 -38.19 25.49
CA LYS A 94 2.58 -37.71 24.87
C LYS A 94 2.82 -37.69 23.35
N LYS A 95 2.12 -38.57 22.63
CA LYS A 95 2.09 -38.59 21.16
C LYS A 95 1.54 -37.27 20.62
N THR A 96 2.39 -36.27 20.48
CA THR A 96 2.16 -35.20 19.50
C THR A 96 2.47 -35.82 18.15
N LYS A 97 1.43 -35.97 17.33
CA LYS A 97 1.52 -36.35 15.92
C LYS A 97 2.55 -35.42 15.26
N ARG A 98 3.78 -35.90 15.09
CA ARG A 98 4.79 -35.27 14.24
C ARG A 98 4.18 -35.25 12.84
N SER A 99 3.60 -34.11 12.46
CA SER A 99 3.35 -33.80 11.07
C SER A 99 4.70 -33.86 10.38
N ALA A 100 4.79 -34.70 9.35
CA ALA A 100 5.92 -34.76 8.46
C ALA A 100 6.39 -33.34 8.13
N SER A 101 7.67 -33.04 8.38
CA SER A 101 8.31 -31.89 7.75
C SER A 101 8.24 -32.18 6.25
N PRO A 102 7.58 -31.34 5.43
CA PRO A 102 7.71 -31.46 4.00
C PRO A 102 9.19 -31.21 3.65
N ASP A 103 9.74 -32.08 2.82
CA ASP A 103 11.06 -31.91 2.20
C ASP A 103 11.24 -30.47 1.69
N ALA A 104 12.39 -29.90 1.97
CA ALA A 104 12.69 -28.48 1.75
C ALA A 104 13.02 -28.14 0.29
N ASP A 105 12.95 -29.10 -0.63
CA ASP A 105 13.56 -28.99 -1.97
C ASP A 105 12.56 -28.93 -3.14
N ASP A 106 11.25 -28.90 -2.89
CA ASP A 106 10.24 -28.76 -3.95
C ASP A 106 9.24 -27.63 -3.63
N LEU A 107 9.77 -26.42 -3.47
CA LEU A 107 8.94 -25.21 -3.42
C LEU A 107 8.57 -24.83 -4.86
N GLU A 108 7.51 -25.45 -5.38
CA GLU A 108 6.85 -25.01 -6.60
C GLU A 108 6.58 -23.50 -6.54
N ALA A 109 6.81 -22.79 -7.65
CA ALA A 109 6.58 -21.36 -7.72
C ALA A 109 5.08 -21.08 -7.47
N VAL A 110 4.80 -20.41 -6.36
CA VAL A 110 3.43 -20.12 -5.93
C VAL A 110 2.98 -18.80 -6.53
N GLU A 111 1.83 -18.82 -7.18
CA GLU A 111 1.16 -17.62 -7.65
C GLU A 111 0.48 -16.87 -6.50
N MET A 112 0.66 -15.56 -6.47
CA MET A 112 0.17 -14.66 -5.42
C MET A 112 -0.53 -13.47 -6.07
N SER A 113 -1.57 -12.95 -5.43
CA SER A 113 -2.33 -11.81 -5.94
C SER A 113 -2.20 -10.60 -5.01
N PHE A 114 -2.21 -9.40 -5.57
CA PHE A 114 -2.14 -8.17 -4.78
C PHE A 114 -2.95 -7.01 -5.35
N CYS A 115 -3.31 -6.08 -4.47
CA CYS A 115 -3.87 -4.79 -4.83
C CYS A 115 -2.94 -3.67 -4.37
N VAL A 116 -2.88 -2.57 -5.11
CA VAL A 116 -2.07 -1.39 -4.76
C VAL A 116 -3.00 -0.27 -4.29
N TYR A 117 -2.74 0.25 -3.09
CA TYR A 117 -3.45 1.36 -2.46
C TYR A 117 -2.53 2.58 -2.44
N ILE A 118 -2.94 3.62 -3.14
CA ILE A 118 -2.22 4.89 -3.24
C ILE A 118 -2.89 5.90 -2.32
N GLU A 119 -2.24 6.22 -1.21
CA GLU A 119 -2.74 7.18 -0.22
C GLU A 119 -2.31 8.59 -0.58
N THR A 120 -3.25 9.39 -1.10
CA THR A 120 -3.02 10.80 -1.38
C THR A 120 -3.28 11.63 -0.12
N PRO A 121 -2.27 12.35 0.41
CA PRO A 121 -2.48 13.22 1.56
C PRO A 121 -3.45 14.36 1.20
N PRO A 122 -4.26 14.85 2.16
CA PRO A 122 -5.11 16.00 1.92
C PRO A 122 -4.23 17.22 1.58
N PRO A 123 -4.70 18.11 0.70
CA PRO A 123 -3.95 19.31 0.35
C PRO A 123 -3.70 20.17 1.59
N PRO A 124 -2.53 20.84 1.69
CA PRO A 124 -2.23 21.69 2.81
C PRO A 124 -3.28 22.81 2.90
N ILE A 125 -3.92 22.94 4.05
CA ILE A 125 -4.93 23.97 4.28
C ILE A 125 -4.18 25.30 4.47
N LEU A 126 -4.12 26.12 3.43
CA LEU A 126 -3.61 27.49 3.48
C LEU A 126 -4.65 28.40 4.17
N SER A 127 -4.98 28.14 5.45
CA SER A 127 -5.91 28.99 6.20
C SER A 127 -5.15 30.01 7.05
N THR A 128 -5.12 31.26 6.59
CA THR A 128 -4.63 32.42 7.35
C THR A 128 -5.61 32.87 8.44
N ARG A 129 -6.81 32.29 8.50
CA ARG A 129 -7.79 32.54 9.57
C ARG A 129 -7.98 31.31 10.44
N LYS A 130 -8.07 31.56 11.75
CA LYS A 130 -8.45 30.62 12.81
C LYS A 130 -9.88 30.09 12.55
N ALA A 131 -10.04 29.24 11.56
CA ALA A 131 -11.26 28.49 11.32
C ALA A 131 -11.03 27.08 11.85
N ASN A 132 -11.92 26.65 12.75
CA ASN A 132 -11.95 25.33 13.36
C ASN A 132 -12.43 24.30 12.32
N THR A 133 -11.69 24.17 11.21
CA THR A 133 -12.05 23.34 10.07
C THR A 133 -11.41 21.97 10.28
N LYS A 134 -12.26 20.93 10.35
CA LYS A 134 -11.80 19.55 10.47
C LYS A 134 -10.88 19.22 9.27
N PRO A 135 -9.77 18.49 9.48
CA PRO A 135 -8.89 18.10 8.39
C PRO A 135 -9.67 17.29 7.35
N LEU A 136 -9.39 17.55 6.07
CA LEU A 136 -9.96 16.76 4.98
C LEU A 136 -9.51 15.30 5.10
N PRO A 137 -10.38 14.33 4.77
CA PRO A 137 -10.00 12.92 4.77
C PRO A 137 -8.93 12.65 3.70
N THR A 138 -8.03 11.72 3.99
CA THR A 138 -7.13 11.14 3.00
C THR A 138 -7.93 10.46 1.89
N LYS A 139 -7.49 10.65 0.64
CA LYS A 139 -8.08 9.96 -0.51
C LYS A 139 -7.21 8.75 -0.83
N THR A 140 -7.84 7.58 -0.98
CA THR A 140 -7.13 6.36 -1.35
C THR A 140 -7.60 5.91 -2.72
N THR A 141 -6.67 5.79 -3.66
CA THR A 141 -6.91 5.19 -4.98
C THR A 141 -6.50 3.72 -4.90
N THR A 142 -7.36 2.82 -5.37
CA THR A 142 -7.07 1.38 -5.38
C THR A 142 -6.87 0.91 -6.81
N LEU A 143 -5.80 0.16 -7.06
CA LEU A 143 -5.48 -0.49 -8.32
C LEU A 143 -5.40 -2.00 -8.09
N GLY A 144 -5.88 -2.79 -9.05
CA GLY A 144 -5.80 -4.25 -9.02
C GLY A 144 -7.18 -4.95 -9.05
N PRO A 145 -7.20 -6.28 -8.86
CA PRO A 145 -6.08 -7.14 -8.46
C PRO A 145 -5.06 -7.40 -9.58
N PHE A 146 -3.82 -7.72 -9.19
CA PHE A 146 -2.71 -8.13 -10.05
C PHE A 146 -2.05 -9.40 -9.52
N GLU A 147 -1.29 -10.08 -10.36
CA GLU A 147 -0.62 -11.35 -10.03
C GLU A 147 0.90 -11.19 -9.99
N CYS A 148 1.55 -11.98 -9.13
CA CYS A 148 2.99 -12.10 -9.05
C CYS A 148 3.38 -13.51 -8.58
N MET A 149 4.55 -14.00 -8.96
CA MET A 149 5.03 -15.32 -8.54
C MET A 149 6.00 -15.24 -7.35
N SER A 150 6.03 -16.27 -6.52
CA SER A 150 6.96 -16.36 -5.38
C SER A 150 8.42 -16.51 -5.80
N SER A 151 8.65 -16.92 -7.05
CA SER A 151 9.97 -17.02 -7.68
C SER A 151 10.53 -15.69 -8.14
N PHE A 152 9.72 -14.62 -8.19
CA PHE A 152 10.18 -13.32 -8.65
C PHE A 152 11.24 -12.72 -7.73
N THR A 153 12.14 -11.97 -8.33
CA THR A 153 13.14 -11.15 -7.66
C THR A 153 12.54 -9.81 -7.24
N PHE A 154 13.22 -9.11 -6.33
CA PHE A 154 12.76 -7.79 -5.90
C PHE A 154 12.67 -6.75 -7.04
N PRO A 155 13.64 -6.67 -7.98
CA PRO A 155 13.51 -5.78 -9.14
C PRO A 155 12.29 -6.10 -10.02
N GLU A 156 12.04 -7.37 -10.33
CA GLU A 156 10.87 -7.79 -11.13
C GLU A 156 9.55 -7.41 -10.43
N PHE A 157 9.49 -7.59 -9.11
CA PHE A 157 8.36 -7.15 -8.32
C PHE A 157 8.13 -5.63 -8.39
N LEU A 158 9.21 -4.83 -8.36
CA LEU A 158 9.11 -3.38 -8.53
C LEU A 158 8.66 -3.00 -9.95
N ASP A 159 9.13 -3.69 -10.98
CA ASP A 159 8.72 -3.46 -12.37
C ASP A 159 7.22 -3.70 -12.55
N ILE A 160 6.66 -4.72 -11.89
CA ILE A 160 5.22 -4.97 -11.89
C ILE A 160 4.47 -3.84 -11.18
N ILE A 161 4.93 -3.40 -10.00
CA ILE A 161 4.30 -2.26 -9.30
C ILE A 161 4.37 -0.99 -10.16
N ALA A 162 5.51 -0.73 -10.82
CA ALA A 162 5.68 0.42 -11.69
C ALA A 162 4.73 0.38 -12.89
N THR A 163 4.64 -0.77 -13.56
CA THR A 163 3.74 -1.01 -14.70
C THR A 163 2.28 -0.81 -14.30
N THR A 164 1.86 -1.40 -13.17
CA THR A 164 0.48 -1.28 -12.67
C THR A 164 0.12 0.15 -12.29
N CYS A 165 1.09 0.92 -11.81
CA CYS A 165 0.93 2.34 -11.49
C CYS A 165 1.21 3.29 -12.66
N GLN A 166 1.46 2.74 -13.86
CA GLN A 166 1.79 3.50 -15.08
C GLN A 166 2.95 4.49 -14.86
N THR A 167 4.00 4.04 -14.18
CA THR A 167 5.18 4.83 -13.85
C THR A 167 6.47 4.05 -14.09
N ASN A 168 7.62 4.72 -13.94
CA ASN A 168 8.93 4.08 -13.97
C ASN A 168 9.32 3.60 -12.56
N THR A 169 10.08 2.51 -12.45
CA THR A 169 10.60 2.01 -11.16
C THR A 169 11.42 3.05 -10.40
N ALA A 170 12.16 3.92 -11.10
CA ALA A 170 12.90 5.03 -10.49
C ALA A 170 11.99 6.09 -9.83
N ASN A 171 10.73 6.18 -10.26
CA ASN A 171 9.74 7.13 -9.74
C ASN A 171 8.85 6.52 -8.64
N LEU A 172 9.05 5.24 -8.30
CA LEU A 172 8.32 4.62 -7.20
C LEU A 172 8.81 5.17 -5.86
N PRO A 173 7.91 5.48 -4.93
CA PRO A 173 8.27 5.99 -3.62
C PRO A 173 8.69 4.84 -2.68
N LEU A 174 9.83 4.22 -2.98
CA LEU A 174 10.38 3.06 -2.27
C LEU A 174 10.37 3.20 -0.74
N PRO A 175 10.70 4.36 -0.12
CA PRO A 175 10.67 4.50 1.34
C PRO A 175 9.28 4.36 1.96
N SER A 176 8.22 4.63 1.18
CA SER A 176 6.83 4.53 1.63
C SER A 176 6.19 3.18 1.32
N LEU A 177 6.88 2.30 0.59
CA LEU A 177 6.32 1.05 0.11
C LEU A 177 6.12 0.08 1.27
N GLN A 178 4.86 -0.20 1.57
CA GLN A 178 4.44 -1.08 2.65
C GLN A 178 3.53 -2.18 2.10
N TRP A 179 3.48 -3.30 2.79
CA TRP A 179 2.60 -4.42 2.46
C TRP A 179 1.87 -4.91 3.71
N ARG A 180 0.69 -5.50 3.53
CA ARG A 180 -0.02 -6.23 4.58
C ARG A 180 -0.85 -7.35 3.98
N PHE A 181 -1.23 -8.31 4.80
CA PHE A 181 -2.21 -9.32 4.38
C PHE A 181 -3.60 -8.72 4.31
N ASP A 182 -4.38 -9.08 3.29
CA ASP A 182 -5.75 -8.61 3.14
C ASP A 182 -6.63 -9.06 4.33
N ARG A 183 -6.47 -10.33 4.72
CA ARG A 183 -7.09 -10.90 5.93
C ARG A 183 -6.03 -11.25 6.96
N PRO A 184 -6.30 -11.15 8.27
CA PRO A 184 -7.38 -10.34 8.83
C PRO A 184 -7.09 -8.85 8.59
N ASN A 185 -8.15 -8.05 8.41
CA ASN A 185 -8.04 -6.62 8.03
C ASN A 185 -7.31 -5.75 9.08
N ASN A 186 -7.06 -6.27 10.28
CA ASN A 186 -6.30 -5.63 11.34
C ASN A 186 -4.79 -5.93 11.28
N SER A 187 -4.30 -6.52 10.19
CA SER A 187 -2.88 -6.72 9.98
C SER A 187 -2.15 -5.37 9.88
N LYS A 188 -1.05 -5.23 10.63
CA LYS A 188 -0.21 -4.03 10.57
C LYS A 188 0.57 -4.01 9.26
N PRO A 189 0.61 -2.87 8.54
CA PRO A 189 1.51 -2.69 7.40
C PRO A 189 2.97 -2.91 7.80
N LYS A 190 3.74 -3.52 6.91
CA LYS A 190 5.16 -3.81 7.04
C LYS A 190 5.91 -3.22 5.86
N PRO A 191 7.13 -2.69 6.04
CA PRO A 191 7.90 -2.12 4.93
C PRO A 191 8.41 -3.19 3.95
N VAL A 192 8.41 -2.86 2.66
CA VAL A 192 9.03 -3.62 1.55
C VAL A 192 9.95 -2.69 0.76
N THR A 193 10.92 -2.09 1.44
CA THR A 193 11.83 -1.12 0.82
C THR A 193 13.03 -1.78 0.13
N ASN A 194 13.40 -2.98 0.57
CA ASN A 194 14.64 -3.66 0.18
C ASN A 194 14.37 -5.13 -0.18
N THR A 195 15.33 -5.76 -0.86
CA THR A 195 15.32 -7.19 -1.20
C THR A 195 15.04 -8.09 0.01
N THR A 196 15.59 -7.76 1.19
CA THR A 196 15.33 -8.50 2.43
C THR A 196 13.87 -8.40 2.85
N GLY A 197 13.26 -7.21 2.75
CA GLY A 197 11.85 -7.01 3.08
C GLY A 197 10.94 -7.81 2.16
N PHE A 198 11.26 -7.84 0.87
CA PHE A 198 10.56 -8.65 -0.11
C PHE A 198 10.69 -10.15 0.16
N LYS A 199 11.89 -10.67 0.46
CA LYS A 199 12.08 -12.08 0.85
C LYS A 199 11.25 -12.45 2.09
N VAL A 200 11.20 -11.56 3.08
CA VAL A 200 10.37 -11.77 4.29
C VAL A 200 8.88 -11.77 3.95
N MET A 201 8.45 -10.92 3.03
CA MET A 201 7.08 -10.90 2.53
C MET A 201 6.70 -12.22 1.86
N VAL A 202 7.49 -12.65 0.86
CA VAL A 202 7.25 -13.91 0.14
C VAL A 202 7.24 -15.10 1.10
N LYS A 203 8.22 -15.20 2.00
CA LYS A 203 8.26 -16.24 3.01
C LYS A 203 6.99 -16.25 3.88
N ALA A 204 6.55 -15.08 4.35
CA ALA A 204 5.37 -14.98 5.18
C ALA A 204 4.07 -15.35 4.43
N LEU A 205 4.01 -15.11 3.11
CA LEU A 205 2.89 -15.54 2.26
C LEU A 205 2.88 -17.07 2.10
N ILE A 206 4.03 -17.67 1.80
CA ILE A 206 4.19 -19.14 1.68
C ILE A 206 3.87 -19.83 3.01
N ASP A 207 4.37 -19.32 4.14
CA ASP A 207 4.17 -19.89 5.48
C ASP A 207 2.67 -19.96 5.85
N ARG A 208 1.85 -19.06 5.30
CA ARG A 208 0.43 -18.96 5.63
C ARG A 208 -0.44 -19.98 4.88
N ARG A 209 -0.02 -20.45 3.70
CA ARG A 209 -0.66 -21.50 2.85
C ARG A 209 -2.13 -21.32 2.45
N LYS A 210 -2.84 -20.31 2.97
CA LYS A 210 -4.30 -20.16 2.82
C LYS A 210 -4.71 -18.88 2.11
N ASP A 211 -3.90 -17.84 2.19
CA ASP A 211 -4.20 -16.53 1.64
C ASP A 211 -2.93 -16.01 0.94
N TYR A 212 -2.85 -16.19 -0.38
CA TYR A 212 -1.81 -15.60 -1.22
C TYR A 212 -2.18 -14.18 -1.69
N ILE A 213 -3.14 -13.56 -1.00
CA ILE A 213 -3.65 -12.22 -1.29
C ILE A 213 -3.07 -11.23 -0.30
N PHE A 214 -2.40 -10.20 -0.82
CA PHE A 214 -1.85 -9.11 -0.03
C PHE A 214 -2.17 -7.75 -0.64
N SER A 215 -1.86 -6.69 0.10
CA SER A 215 -2.13 -5.32 -0.30
C SER A 215 -0.88 -4.50 -0.12
N ILE A 216 -0.52 -3.75 -1.15
CA ILE A 216 0.59 -2.79 -1.16
C ILE A 216 0.03 -1.40 -0.87
N PHE A 217 0.69 -0.67 0.02
CA PHE A 217 0.37 0.70 0.40
C PHE A 217 1.55 1.58 0.05
N MET A 218 1.26 2.72 -0.59
CA MET A 218 2.28 3.72 -0.89
C MET A 218 1.67 5.11 -1.06
N VAL A 219 2.52 6.13 -1.02
CA VAL A 219 2.13 7.49 -1.44
C VAL A 219 2.10 7.57 -2.98
N PRO A 220 1.54 8.63 -3.58
CA PRO A 220 1.56 8.79 -5.03
C PRO A 220 3.00 8.81 -5.56
N PRO A 221 3.28 8.13 -6.69
CA PRO A 221 4.59 8.20 -7.32
C PRO A 221 4.90 9.64 -7.71
N SER A 222 6.15 10.05 -7.50
CA SER A 222 6.60 11.36 -7.97
C SER A 222 6.75 11.29 -9.48
N PHE A 223 5.80 11.86 -10.21
CA PHE A 223 6.03 12.19 -11.60
C PHE A 223 7.08 13.30 -11.60
N VAL A 224 8.35 12.93 -11.75
CA VAL A 224 9.33 13.88 -12.26
C VAL A 224 8.77 14.25 -13.62
N LYS A 225 8.12 15.41 -13.72
CA LYS A 225 7.94 16.04 -15.03
C LYS A 225 9.37 16.12 -15.54
N VAL A 226 9.70 15.26 -16.50
CA VAL A 226 10.84 15.49 -17.36
C VAL A 226 10.46 16.81 -18.02
N GLU A 227 10.87 17.91 -17.41
CA GLU A 227 11.02 19.16 -18.12
C GLU A 227 12.01 18.79 -19.21
N LEU A 228 11.46 18.38 -20.35
CA LEU A 228 12.21 18.37 -21.58
C LEU A 228 12.89 19.72 -21.57
N PRO A 229 14.24 19.78 -21.63
CA PRO A 229 14.89 21.05 -21.82
C PRO A 229 14.27 21.55 -23.11
N TRP A 230 13.33 22.50 -22.97
CA TRP A 230 12.85 23.27 -24.09
C TRP A 230 14.17 23.77 -24.63
N LYS A 231 14.60 23.18 -25.75
CA LYS A 231 15.70 23.71 -26.51
C LYS A 231 15.26 25.16 -26.65
N GLU A 232 15.93 26.06 -25.93
CA GLU A 232 16.21 27.39 -26.41
C GLU A 232 16.85 27.10 -27.76
N SER A 233 15.97 26.91 -28.74
CA SER A 233 16.30 26.94 -30.14
C SER A 233 16.65 28.40 -30.28
N GLY A 234 17.91 28.72 -29.98
CA GLY A 234 18.53 29.94 -30.39
C GLY A 234 18.09 30.12 -31.82
N ASP A 235 17.26 31.13 -31.99
CA ASP A 235 16.72 31.61 -33.24
C ASP A 235 17.91 32.12 -34.08
N GLU A 236 18.69 31.19 -34.58
CA GLU A 236 19.39 31.34 -35.84
C GLU A 236 18.57 30.53 -36.84
N GLY A 237 17.39 31.07 -37.17
CA GLY A 237 16.61 30.60 -38.29
C GLY A 237 17.52 30.41 -39.52
N PRO A 238 17.37 29.32 -40.28
CA PRO A 238 18.01 29.23 -41.57
C PRO A 238 17.57 30.46 -42.38
N LYS A 239 18.52 31.30 -42.80
CA LYS A 239 18.27 32.30 -43.84
C LYS A 239 17.86 31.54 -45.10
N VAL A 240 16.59 31.23 -45.24
CA VAL A 240 16.03 30.73 -46.48
C VAL A 240 16.15 31.91 -47.45
N PRO A 241 16.92 31.81 -48.55
CA PRO A 241 16.95 32.86 -49.55
C PRO A 241 15.53 33.02 -50.10
N LEU A 242 15.03 34.24 -49.95
CA LEU A 242 13.67 34.66 -50.26
C LEU A 242 13.51 34.83 -51.78
N ASN A 243 13.71 33.74 -52.54
CA ASN A 243 13.59 33.69 -54.00
C ASN A 243 12.64 32.55 -54.43
N PHE A 244 11.55 32.31 -53.69
CA PHE A 244 10.50 31.43 -54.18
C PHE A 244 9.36 32.28 -54.75
N GLU A 245 9.52 32.59 -56.03
CA GLU A 245 8.54 33.22 -56.90
C GLU A 245 7.28 32.35 -56.93
N TYR A 246 6.18 32.87 -56.37
CA TYR A 246 4.86 32.26 -56.45
C TYR A 246 4.37 32.35 -57.89
N GLY A 247 4.57 31.28 -58.66
CA GLY A 247 3.76 31.00 -59.86
C GLY A 247 2.37 30.60 -59.41
N ILE A 248 1.48 31.59 -59.23
CA ILE A 248 0.04 31.36 -59.16
C ILE A 248 -0.41 31.17 -60.60
N ASP A 249 -0.54 29.93 -61.04
CA ASP A 249 -1.43 29.58 -62.14
C ASP A 249 -2.00 28.18 -61.86
N ASP A 250 -3.30 28.19 -61.61
CA ASP A 250 -4.27 27.29 -62.24
C ASP A 250 -4.54 25.86 -61.70
N LEU A 251 -5.81 25.75 -61.27
CA LEU A 251 -6.78 24.70 -61.59
C LEU A 251 -6.90 23.48 -60.65
N HIS A 252 -8.04 23.48 -59.93
CA HIS A 252 -8.98 22.38 -59.75
C HIS A 252 -8.47 21.02 -59.21
N GLY A 253 -8.91 20.68 -57.99
CA GLY A 253 -8.97 19.29 -57.58
C GLY A 253 -9.29 19.12 -56.10
N GLY A 254 -10.57 18.95 -55.77
CA GLY A 254 -11.00 18.61 -54.42
C GLY A 254 -10.40 17.29 -53.95
N GLY A 255 -9.91 17.29 -52.72
CA GLY A 255 -9.44 16.11 -52.02
C GLY A 255 -9.39 16.39 -50.53
N SER A 256 -10.48 16.02 -49.84
CA SER A 256 -10.56 16.04 -48.38
C SER A 256 -9.46 15.17 -47.78
N VAL A 257 -8.50 15.79 -47.10
CA VAL A 257 -7.51 15.06 -46.29
C VAL A 257 -8.09 14.96 -44.88
N LEU A 258 -8.73 13.82 -44.60
CA LEU A 258 -9.18 13.46 -43.26
C LEU A 258 -7.97 13.34 -42.33
N SER A 259 -8.13 13.96 -41.16
CA SER A 259 -7.20 14.02 -40.03
C SER A 259 -6.77 12.63 -39.56
N ILE A 260 -5.51 12.26 -39.75
CA ILE A 260 -4.90 11.00 -39.26
C ILE A 260 -4.44 11.19 -37.80
N SER A 261 -5.36 11.46 -36.88
CA SER A 261 -5.03 11.63 -35.45
C SER A 261 -5.79 10.71 -34.50
N GLU A 262 -6.49 9.68 -34.99
CA GLU A 262 -7.24 8.72 -34.15
C GLU A 262 -7.03 7.24 -34.54
N GLN A 263 -5.78 6.75 -34.61
CA GLN A 263 -5.54 5.29 -34.75
C GLN A 263 -4.34 4.77 -33.93
N LEU A 264 -4.26 5.06 -32.63
CA LEU A 264 -3.26 4.38 -31.79
C LEU A 264 -3.68 4.07 -30.34
N ILE A 265 -4.94 3.65 -30.11
CA ILE A 265 -5.34 3.04 -28.81
C ILE A 265 -6.23 1.79 -29.02
N ARG A 266 -6.09 1.09 -30.16
CA ARG A 266 -6.74 -0.21 -30.34
C ARG A 266 -5.78 -1.16 -31.02
N THR A 267 -5.08 -1.95 -30.22
CA THR A 267 -4.69 -3.35 -30.44
C THR A 267 -3.55 -3.68 -29.48
N CYS A 268 -3.84 -4.53 -28.50
CA CYS A 268 -2.92 -5.50 -27.89
C CYS A 268 -3.59 -6.10 -26.64
N PHE A 269 -4.68 -6.85 -26.82
CA PHE A 269 -5.07 -7.96 -25.94
C PHE A 269 -6.14 -8.80 -26.66
N PRO A 270 -5.76 -9.88 -27.37
CA PRO A 270 -6.62 -11.03 -27.54
C PRO A 270 -6.22 -12.09 -26.50
N PHE A 271 -7.00 -12.20 -25.42
CA PHE A 271 -7.06 -13.44 -24.65
C PHE A 271 -8.23 -14.24 -25.22
N ASP A 272 -7.92 -15.16 -26.12
CA ASP A 272 -8.82 -16.26 -26.47
C ASP A 272 -8.85 -17.23 -25.29
N ILE A 273 -10.01 -17.30 -24.64
CA ILE A 273 -10.38 -18.37 -23.71
C ILE A 273 -11.02 -19.47 -24.55
N LEU A 274 -10.34 -20.60 -24.70
CA LEU A 274 -10.95 -21.85 -25.12
C LEU A 274 -11.33 -22.66 -23.87
N LEU A 275 -12.61 -23.03 -23.82
CA LEU A 275 -13.21 -24.00 -22.91
C LEU A 275 -12.62 -25.41 -23.11
#